data_AF-A0AAU2ISW1-F1
#
_entry.id   AF-A0AAU2ISW1-F1
#
_cell.length_a   1.000
_cell.length_b   1.000
_cell.length_c   1.000
_cell.angle_alpha   90.00
_cell.angle_beta   90.00
_cell.angle_gamma   90.00
#
_symmetry.space_group_name_H-M   'P 1'
#
loop_
_entity.id
_entity.type
_entity.pdbx_description
1 polymer ?
#
loop_
_entity_poly.entity_id
_entity_poly.type
_entity_poly.pdbx_seq_one_letter_code
_entity_poly.pdbx_strand_id
1 'polypeptide(L)' 'MDFASRTPEVVSTLRVTGEDCLIFNVHCPQAGRLEEVVDALARYGPVTTSLALRA' A
#
# COMPACT_ATOMS: atom_id res chain seq x y z
N MET A 1 -6.45 -8.59 8.27
CA MET A 1 -6.13 -7.34 7.55
C MET A 1 -6.37 -6.16 8.47
N ASP A 2 -5.66 -6.15 9.59
CA ASP A 2 -5.94 -5.19 10.64
C ASP A 2 -5.19 -3.87 10.41
N PHE A 3 -3.95 -3.95 9.93
CA PHE A 3 -3.14 -2.78 9.55
C PHE A 3 -3.87 -1.86 8.54
N ALA A 4 -4.34 -2.43 7.42
CA ALA A 4 -5.02 -1.65 6.38
C ALA A 4 -6.26 -0.92 6.90
N SER A 5 -7.09 -1.56 7.74
CA SER A 5 -8.27 -0.92 8.33
C SER A 5 -7.96 0.21 9.31
N ARG A 6 -6.73 0.27 9.83
CA ARG A 6 -6.28 1.29 10.80
C ARG A 6 -5.35 2.34 10.20
N THR A 7 -5.04 2.23 8.91
CA THR A 7 -4.10 3.11 8.22
C THR A 7 -4.90 4.04 7.30
N PRO A 8 -5.10 5.32 7.66
CA PRO A 8 -5.98 6.23 6.93
C PRO A 8 -5.52 6.49 5.48
N GLU A 9 -4.23 6.30 5.19
CA GLU A 9 -3.68 6.41 3.85
C GLU A 9 -4.18 5.30 2.91
N VAL A 10 -4.57 4.13 3.44
CA VAL A 10 -5.09 3.01 2.65
C VAL A 10 -6.56 3.23 2.35
N VAL A 11 -6.86 3.73 1.15
CA VAL A 11 -8.23 4.08 0.74
C VAL A 11 -9.01 2.89 0.18
N SER A 12 -8.33 1.84 -0.27
CA SER A 12 -8.97 0.59 -0.65
C SER A 12 -8.01 -0.60 -0.60
N THR A 13 -8.56 -1.78 -0.33
CA THR A 13 -7.84 -3.06 -0.39
C THR A 13 -8.57 -4.01 -1.32
N LEU A 14 -7.85 -4.59 -2.28
CA LEU A 14 -8.38 -5.61 -3.17
C LEU A 14 -7.60 -6.91 -2.99
N ARG A 15 -8.32 -8.03 -2.86
CA ARG A 15 -7.74 -9.37 -2.92
C ARG A 15 -7.79 -9.85 -4.35
N VAL A 16 -6.66 -10.34 -4.85
CA VAL A 16 -6.54 -10.86 -6.21
C VAL A 16 -5.84 -12.22 -6.19
N THR A 17 -5.96 -12.94 -7.29
CA THR A 17 -5.17 -14.14 -7.56
C THR A 17 -4.15 -13.81 -8.64
N GLY A 18 -2.92 -14.29 -8.52
CA GLY A 18 -1.86 -13.99 -9.49
C GLY A 18 -0.51 -13.92 -8.78
N GLU A 19 0.37 -13.05 -9.30
CA GLU A 19 1.67 -12.76 -8.70
C GLU A 19 1.53 -12.11 -7.32
N ASP A 20 0.69 -11.06 -7.24
CA ASP A 20 0.35 -10.43 -5.98
C ASP A 20 -0.92 -11.04 -5.38
N CYS A 21 -0.97 -11.12 -4.04
CA CYS A 21 -2.18 -11.53 -3.32
C CYS A 21 -3.11 -10.34 -3.04
N LEU A 22 -2.54 -9.13 -2.96
CA LEU A 22 -3.19 -7.91 -2.47
C LEU A 22 -2.75 -6.71 -3.26
N ILE A 23 -3.71 -5.84 -3.57
CA ILE A 23 -3.47 -4.51 -4.13
C ILE A 23 -4.04 -3.47 -3.16
N PHE A 24 -3.21 -2.49 -2.80
CA PHE A 24 -3.59 -1.37 -1.95
C PHE A 24 -3.54 -0.08 -2.77
N ASN A 25 -4.63 0.69 -2.72
CA ASN A 25 -4.57 2.09 -3.16
C ASN A 25 -4.24 2.93 -1.94
N VAL A 26 -3.17 3.73 -2.05
CA VAL A 26 -2.64 4.51 -0.94
C VAL A 26 -2.52 5.98 -1.35
N HIS A 27 -3.11 6.87 -0.56
CA HIS A 27 -2.99 8.31 -0.73
C HIS A 27 -2.17 8.90 0.41
N CYS A 28 -0.96 9.37 0.10
CA CYS A 28 -0.06 10.00 1.06
C CYS A 28 0.18 11.47 0.69
N PRO A 29 0.32 12.38 1.68
CA PRO A 29 0.60 13.79 1.42
C PRO A 29 2.05 14.04 0.96
N GLN A 30 2.97 13.12 1.26
CA GLN A 30 4.39 13.23 0.94
C GLN A 30 5.04 11.84 0.83
N ALA A 31 6.19 11.78 0.13
CA ALA A 31 6.91 10.53 -0.15
C ALA A 31 7.34 9.78 1.12
N GLY A 32 7.87 10.48 2.14
CA GLY A 32 8.30 9.82 3.39
C GLY A 32 7.16 9.08 4.10
N ARG A 33 5.92 9.58 3.99
CA ARG A 33 4.77 8.87 4.58
C ARG A 33 4.41 7.61 3.78
N LEU A 34 4.61 7.61 2.46
CA LEU A 34 4.44 6.42 1.64
C LEU A 34 5.49 5.36 2.01
N GLU A 35 6.74 5.75 2.22
CA GLU A 35 7.81 4.87 2.67
C GLU A 35 7.44 4.16 4.00
N GLU A 36 6.97 4.90 5.00
CA GLU A 36 6.51 4.33 6.27
C GLU A 36 5.38 3.30 6.10
N VAL A 37 4.42 3.56 5.19
CA VAL A 37 3.32 2.63 4.91
C VAL A 37 3.84 1.38 4.20
N VAL A 38 4.74 1.53 3.22
CA VAL A 38 5.36 0.41 2.49
C VAL A 38 6.17 -0.46 3.43
N ASP A 39 7.01 0.13 4.30
CA ASP A 39 7.79 -0.59 5.31
C ASP A 39 6.90 -1.36 6.28
N ALA A 40 5.77 -0.76 6.66
CA ALA A 40 4.81 -1.42 7.52
C ALA A 40 4.12 -2.61 6.84
N LEU A 41 3.83 -2.51 5.54
CA LEU A 41 3.27 -3.60 4.72
C LEU A 41 4.29 -4.70 4.44
N ALA A 42 5.58 -4.35 4.28
CA ALA A 42 6.67 -5.28 4.02
C ALA A 42 6.85 -6.34 5.12
N ARG A 43 6.34 -6.08 6.33
CA ARG A 43 6.30 -7.08 7.43
C ARG A 43 5.38 -8.26 7.14
N TYR A 44 4.46 -8.16 6.18
CA TYR A 44 3.52 -9.21 5.81
C TYR A 44 3.93 -9.99 4.55
N GLY A 45 4.99 -9.55 3.86
CA GLY A 45 5.48 -10.16 2.62
C GLY A 45 6.14 -9.14 1.70
N PRO A 46 6.66 -9.56 0.54
CA PRO A 46 7.22 -8.65 -0.46
C PRO A 46 6.19 -7.60 -0.90
N VAL A 47 6.65 -6.36 -1.11
CA VAL A 47 5.81 -5.25 -1.56
C VAL A 47 6.43 -4.62 -2.79
N THR A 48 5.63 -4.46 -3.84
CA THR A 48 5.93 -3.65 -5.01
C THR A 48 5.13 -2.36 -4.93
N THR A 49 5.71 -1.24 -5.36
CA THR A 49 5.06 0.08 -5.30
C THR A 49 4.99 0.70 -6.69
N SER A 50 3.78 1.05 -7.12
CA SER A 50 3.55 1.84 -8.35
C SER A 50 3.17 3.26 -7.97
N LEU A 51 4.02 4.23 -8.28
CA LEU A 51 3.76 5.64 -7.99
C LEU A 51 2.98 6.29 -9.15
N ALA A 52 1.78 6.80 -8.85
CA ALA A 52 0.99 7.53 -9.82
C ALA A 52 1.55 8.95 -10.03
N LEU A 53 2.18 9.18 -11.19
CA LEU A 53 2.68 10.48 -11.60
C LEU A 53 1.74 11.13 -12.62
N ARG A 54 1.74 12.45 -12.69
CA ARG A 54 1.05 13.22 -13.73
C ARG A 54 2.08 14.06 -14.48
N ALA A 55 1.93 14.12 -15.81
CA ALA A 55 2.72 14.98 -16.70
C ALA A 55 2.19 16.41 -16.70
#